data_AF-A0A9D8GBV9-F1
#
_entry.id   AF-A0A9D8GBV9-F1
#
_cell.length_a   1.000
_cell.length_b   1.000
_cell.length_c   1.000
_cell.angle_alpha   90.00
_cell.angle_beta   90.00
_cell.angle_gamma   90.00
#
_symmetry.space_group_name_H-M   'P 1'
#
loop_
_entity.id
_entity.type
_entity.pdbx_description
1 polymer ?
#
loop_
_entity_poly.entity_id
_entity_poly.type
_entity_poly.pdbx_seq_one_letter_code
_entity_poly.pdbx_strand_id
1 'polypeptide(L)'
;MKGISRSLFKRSAHRPIAGVSALGLLIVMVVILVLASYYFGGSVFEQQQQAVGTYEFATDRARSVVQDANLQVVQSFVEMWQASHPGEQCTIEQLRVAGYSVPAPPAGYRYEIKDNQARIVPMSAAPPTFGGSSQP
;
A
#
# COMPACT_ATOMS: atom_id res chain seq x y z
N MET A 1 -46.19 6.92 -80.65
CA MET A 1 -44.84 7.51 -80.84
C MET A 1 -44.46 8.28 -79.57
N LYS A 2 -43.23 8.04 -79.05
CA LYS A 2 -42.44 8.89 -78.12
C LYS A 2 -43.11 9.36 -76.80
N GLY A 3 -42.53 9.20 -75.62
CA GLY A 3 -41.14 8.94 -75.31
C GLY A 3 -40.93 8.55 -73.85
N ILE A 4 -39.92 7.71 -73.69
CA ILE A 4 -39.29 7.31 -72.44
C ILE A 4 -38.51 8.52 -71.92
N SER A 5 -38.65 8.86 -70.64
CA SER A 5 -37.65 9.67 -69.94
C SER A 5 -37.46 9.17 -68.51
N ARG A 6 -36.45 8.31 -68.36
CA ARG A 6 -35.81 7.99 -67.09
C ARG A 6 -34.76 9.07 -66.81
N SER A 7 -34.80 9.68 -65.63
CA SER A 7 -33.62 10.27 -65.00
C SER A 7 -33.86 10.30 -63.48
N LEU A 8 -33.44 9.25 -62.77
CA LEU A 8 -32.17 9.25 -62.03
C LEU A 8 -32.04 10.49 -61.13
N PHE A 9 -32.74 10.46 -59.99
CA PHE A 9 -32.44 11.32 -58.85
C PHE A 9 -31.06 10.93 -58.33
N LYS A 10 -30.08 11.73 -58.76
CA LYS A 10 -28.66 11.65 -58.45
C LYS A 10 -28.47 11.93 -56.95
N ARG A 11 -28.12 10.91 -56.17
CA ARG A 11 -27.64 11.08 -54.79
C ARG A 11 -26.37 11.94 -54.82
N SER A 12 -26.45 13.16 -54.31
CA SER A 12 -25.29 14.01 -54.09
C SER A 12 -24.40 13.37 -53.02
N ALA A 13 -23.30 12.76 -53.46
CA ALA A 13 -22.23 12.34 -52.58
C ALA A 13 -21.50 13.60 -52.08
N HIS A 14 -21.69 13.95 -50.81
CA HIS A 14 -20.77 14.84 -50.12
C HIS A 14 -19.40 14.16 -50.08
N ARG A 15 -18.46 14.61 -50.92
CA ARG A 15 -17.04 14.31 -50.74
C ARG A 15 -16.49 15.38 -49.79
N PRO A 16 -16.17 15.08 -48.53
CA PRO A 16 -15.42 16.01 -47.71
C PRO A 16 -14.01 16.13 -48.28
N ILE A 17 -13.54 17.37 -48.42
CA ILE A 17 -12.17 17.71 -48.81
C ILE A 17 -11.27 17.33 -47.61
N ALA A 18 -10.83 16.07 -47.57
CA ALA A 18 -10.22 15.42 -46.41
C ALA A 18 -8.74 15.76 -46.14
N GLY A 19 -8.16 16.73 -46.84
CA GLY A 19 -6.73 17.07 -46.71
C GLY A 19 -6.45 18.29 -45.81
N VAL A 20 -7.17 19.39 -46.04
CA VAL A 20 -6.89 20.68 -45.36
C VAL A 20 -7.58 20.76 -44.00
N SER A 21 -8.80 20.21 -43.88
CA SER A 21 -9.54 20.21 -42.62
C SER A 21 -8.92 19.29 -41.57
N ALA A 22 -8.26 18.20 -41.97
CA ALA A 22 -7.59 17.28 -41.05
C ALA A 22 -6.35 17.91 -40.41
N LEU A 23 -5.54 18.62 -41.21
CA LEU A 23 -4.38 19.35 -40.71
C LEU A 23 -4.80 20.49 -39.76
N GLY A 24 -5.84 21.24 -40.12
CA GLY A 24 -6.39 22.31 -39.26
C GLY A 24 -6.93 21.76 -37.94
N LEU A 25 -7.68 20.65 -37.98
CA LEU A 25 -8.21 20.00 -36.78
C LEU A 25 -7.08 19.45 -35.89
N LEU A 26 -6.03 18.88 -36.48
CA LEU A 26 -4.86 18.40 -35.73
C LEU A 26 -4.17 19.54 -35.00
N ILE A 27 -3.95 20.68 -35.66
CA ILE A 27 -3.34 21.85 -35.03
C ILE A 27 -4.21 22.36 -33.88
N VAL A 28 -5.53 22.46 -34.06
CA VAL A 28 -6.44 22.87 -32.99
C VAL A 28 -6.39 21.89 -31.81
N MET A 29 -6.32 20.59 -32.07
CA MET A 29 -6.23 19.57 -31.03
C MET A 29 -4.95 19.71 -30.21
N VAL A 30 -3.81 19.94 -30.87
CA VAL A 30 -2.52 20.22 -30.20
C VAL A 30 -2.57 21.48 -29.35
N VAL A 31 -3.16 22.56 -29.87
CA VAL A 31 -3.31 23.84 -29.12
C VAL A 31 -4.13 23.62 -27.85
N ILE A 32 -5.27 22.93 -27.93
CA ILE A 32 -6.09 22.62 -26.75
C ILE A 32 -5.31 21.80 -25.73
N LEU A 33 -4.48 20.84 -26.18
CA LEU A 33 -3.68 19.99 -25.30
C LEU A 33 -2.59 20.79 -24.57
N VAL A 34 -1.95 21.74 -25.25
CA VAL A 34 -0.97 22.67 -24.64
C VAL A 34 -1.64 23.61 -23.64
N LEU A 35 -2.80 24.20 -23.98
CA LEU A 35 -3.55 25.04 -23.03
C LEU A 35 -4.03 24.24 -21.82
N ALA A 36 -4.54 23.03 -22.04
CA ALA A 36 -4.93 22.13 -20.95
C ALA A 36 -3.73 21.78 -20.07
N SER A 37 -2.56 21.51 -20.66
CA SER A 37 -1.33 21.23 -19.90
C SER A 37 -0.84 22.46 -19.15
N TYR A 38 -0.97 23.66 -19.71
CA TYR A 38 -0.60 24.90 -19.02
C TYR A 38 -1.58 25.22 -17.87
N TYR A 39 -2.86 24.93 -18.05
CA TYR A 39 -3.90 25.22 -17.06
C TYR A 39 -4.01 24.15 -15.96
N PHE A 40 -3.79 22.87 -16.30
CA PHE A 40 -3.92 21.71 -15.40
C PHE A 40 -2.58 21.04 -15.01
N GLY A 41 -1.46 21.45 -15.62
CA GLY A 41 -0.16 20.79 -15.44
C GLY A 41 0.47 20.94 -14.06
N GLY A 42 -0.08 21.79 -13.19
CA GLY A 42 0.31 21.86 -11.78
C GLY A 42 -0.34 20.77 -10.92
N SER A 43 -1.60 20.40 -11.18
CA SER A 43 -2.40 19.63 -10.22
C SER A 43 -2.56 18.15 -10.54
N VAL A 44 -2.53 17.75 -11.82
CA VAL A 44 -2.80 16.35 -12.20
C VAL A 44 -1.63 15.42 -11.89
N PHE A 45 -0.38 15.92 -11.99
CA PHE A 45 0.82 15.13 -11.70
C PHE A 45 1.06 15.00 -10.17
N GLU A 46 0.73 16.04 -9.39
CA GLU A 46 0.74 15.98 -7.93
C GLU A 46 -0.30 15.01 -7.38
N GLN A 47 -1.51 14.97 -7.96
CA GLN A 47 -2.58 14.11 -7.45
C GLN A 47 -2.27 12.61 -7.63
N GLN A 48 -1.53 12.25 -8.67
CA GLN A 48 -1.12 10.85 -8.91
C GLN A 48 0.03 10.43 -7.99
N GLN A 49 0.98 11.33 -7.69
CA GLN A 49 2.03 11.06 -6.69
C GLN A 49 1.51 11.10 -5.25
N GLN A 50 0.57 12.00 -4.93
CA GLN A 50 -0.09 12.04 -3.63
C GLN A 50 -0.97 10.81 -3.40
N ALA A 51 -1.65 10.29 -4.41
CA ALA A 51 -2.42 9.05 -4.27
C ALA A 51 -1.49 7.89 -3.85
N VAL A 52 -0.39 7.66 -4.58
CA VAL A 52 0.56 6.57 -4.25
C VAL A 52 1.20 6.79 -2.88
N GLY A 53 1.67 8.00 -2.57
CA GLY A 53 2.23 8.32 -1.26
C GLY A 53 1.22 8.13 -0.12
N THR A 54 -0.03 8.57 -0.28
CA THR A 54 -1.07 8.44 0.76
C THR A 54 -1.42 6.98 1.05
N TYR A 55 -1.45 6.11 0.03
CA TYR A 55 -1.67 4.68 0.24
C TYR A 55 -0.49 4.04 1.00
N GLU A 56 0.75 4.38 0.67
CA GLU A 56 1.93 3.90 1.41
C GLU A 56 1.92 4.37 2.87
N PHE A 57 1.64 5.66 3.12
CA PHE A 57 1.56 6.22 4.48
C PHE A 57 0.44 5.60 5.33
N ALA A 58 -0.72 5.29 4.73
CA ALA A 58 -1.83 4.65 5.45
C ALA A 58 -1.48 3.22 5.86
N THR A 59 -0.78 2.50 4.99
CA THR A 59 -0.38 1.10 5.23
C THR A 59 0.66 1.00 6.33
N ASP A 60 1.62 1.93 6.38
CA ASP A 60 2.66 1.95 7.40
C ASP A 60 2.13 2.31 8.79
N ARG A 61 1.19 3.26 8.89
CA ARG A 61 0.51 3.57 10.17
C ARG A 61 -0.35 2.42 10.67
N ALA A 62 -1.03 1.71 9.78
CA ALA A 62 -1.81 0.54 10.18
C ALA A 62 -0.90 -0.55 10.76
N ARG A 63 0.28 -0.76 10.17
CA ARG A 63 1.29 -1.70 10.69
C ARG A 63 1.80 -1.32 12.07
N SER A 64 2.10 -0.05 12.32
CA SER A 64 2.57 0.40 13.64
C SER A 64 1.50 0.23 14.72
N VAL A 65 0.24 0.56 14.43
CA VAL A 65 -0.87 0.40 15.38
C VAL A 65 -1.10 -1.07 15.73
N VAL A 66 -1.08 -1.96 14.74
CA VAL A 66 -1.20 -3.41 14.97
C VAL A 66 -0.02 -3.93 15.80
N GLN A 67 1.17 -3.42 15.53
CA GLN A 67 2.37 -3.79 16.28
C GLN A 67 2.26 -3.41 17.75
N ASP A 68 1.87 -2.17 18.05
CA ASP A 68 1.71 -1.65 19.40
C ASP A 68 0.60 -2.39 20.16
N ALA A 69 -0.54 -2.63 19.49
CA ALA A 69 -1.65 -3.39 20.07
C ALA A 69 -1.23 -4.83 20.41
N ASN A 70 -0.52 -5.51 19.50
CA ASN A 70 -0.05 -6.87 19.76
C ASN A 70 0.97 -6.89 20.90
N LEU A 71 1.88 -5.93 20.98
CA LEU A 71 2.88 -5.84 22.05
C LEU A 71 2.19 -5.62 23.40
N GLN A 72 1.18 -4.75 23.46
CA GLN A 72 0.39 -4.51 24.67
C GLN A 72 -0.33 -5.78 25.16
N VAL A 73 -0.89 -6.57 24.23
CA VAL A 73 -1.51 -7.86 24.56
C VAL A 73 -0.49 -8.83 25.14
N VAL A 74 0.68 -8.96 24.51
CA VAL A 74 1.76 -9.83 25.02
C VAL A 74 2.24 -9.36 26.39
N GLN A 75 2.40 -8.05 26.59
CA GLN A 75 2.80 -7.48 27.88
C GLN A 75 1.78 -7.80 28.98
N SER A 76 0.49 -7.72 28.69
CA SER A 76 -0.56 -8.11 29.63
C SER A 76 -0.49 -9.59 30.01
N PHE A 77 -0.18 -10.47 29.06
CA PHE A 77 0.04 -11.90 29.36
C PHE A 77 1.28 -12.14 30.22
N VAL A 78 2.36 -11.39 29.97
CA VAL A 78 3.60 -11.45 30.77
C VAL A 78 3.35 -11.00 32.21
N GLU A 79 2.55 -9.96 32.42
CA GLU A 79 2.15 -9.49 33.75
C GLU A 79 1.25 -10.51 34.47
N MET A 80 0.29 -11.09 33.75
CA MET A 80 -0.59 -12.14 34.30
C MET A 80 0.20 -13.40 34.67
N TRP A 81 1.17 -13.79 33.83
CA TRP A 81 2.08 -14.89 34.12
C TRP A 81 2.88 -14.63 35.39
N GLN A 82 3.50 -13.45 35.53
CA GLN A 82 4.27 -13.09 36.73
C GLN A 82 3.44 -13.06 38.01
N ALA A 83 2.18 -12.66 37.92
CA ALA A 83 1.27 -12.71 39.06
C ALA A 83 1.05 -14.15 39.56
N SER A 84 1.04 -15.12 38.63
CA SER A 84 0.89 -16.54 38.94
C SER A 84 2.20 -17.27 39.27
N HIS A 85 3.33 -16.80 38.73
CA HIS A 85 4.66 -17.41 38.85
C HIS A 85 5.69 -16.34 39.29
N PRO A 86 5.64 -15.89 40.56
CA PRO A 86 6.53 -14.84 41.03
C PRO A 86 7.99 -15.32 41.04
N GLY A 87 8.87 -14.58 40.39
CA GLY A 87 10.31 -14.87 40.32
C GLY A 87 10.75 -15.76 39.16
N GLU A 88 9.83 -16.27 38.35
CA GLU A 88 10.15 -17.02 37.13
C GLU A 88 10.22 -16.09 35.91
N GLN A 89 11.23 -16.28 35.05
CA GLN A 89 11.35 -15.51 33.81
C GLN A 89 10.31 -16.01 32.81
N CYS A 90 9.41 -15.13 32.41
CA CYS A 90 8.38 -15.43 31.41
C CYS A 90 9.00 -15.53 30.01
N THR A 91 8.81 -16.66 29.33
CA THR A 91 9.15 -16.83 27.92
C THR A 91 7.90 -17.02 27.07
N ILE A 92 8.00 -16.79 25.76
CA ILE A 92 6.84 -16.88 24.86
C ILE A 92 6.34 -18.31 24.73
N GLU A 93 7.27 -19.24 24.82
CA GLU A 93 7.06 -20.67 24.80
C GLU A 93 6.25 -21.07 26.03
N GLN A 94 6.58 -20.53 27.21
CA GLN A 94 5.78 -20.73 28.42
C GLN A 94 4.37 -20.13 28.28
N LEU A 95 4.23 -18.93 27.72
CA LEU A 95 2.91 -18.34 27.46
C LEU A 95 2.06 -19.22 26.52
N ARG A 96 2.68 -19.77 25.47
CA ARG A 96 2.00 -20.67 24.53
C ARG A 96 1.62 -22.00 25.18
N VAL A 97 2.50 -22.57 26.01
CA VAL A 97 2.23 -23.81 26.77
C VAL A 97 1.12 -23.60 27.80
N ALA A 98 1.05 -22.42 28.40
CA ALA A 98 0.01 -22.03 29.35
C ALA A 98 -1.35 -21.76 28.68
N GLY A 99 -1.44 -21.86 27.35
CA GLY A 99 -2.67 -21.67 26.59
C GLY A 99 -2.99 -20.22 26.23
N TYR A 100 -2.08 -19.27 26.46
CA TYR A 100 -2.28 -17.90 25.99
C TYR A 100 -2.14 -17.85 24.46
N SER A 101 -3.14 -17.25 23.80
CA SER A 101 -3.12 -17.01 22.36
C SER A 101 -2.22 -15.82 22.03
N VAL A 102 -0.92 -16.06 21.97
CA VAL A 102 0.08 -15.05 21.59
C VAL A 102 -0.11 -14.70 20.10
N PRO A 103 -0.40 -13.43 19.75
CA PRO A 103 -0.54 -13.02 18.35
C PRO A 103 0.77 -13.25 17.58
N ALA A 104 0.69 -13.46 16.27
CA ALA A 104 1.87 -13.64 15.45
C ALA A 104 2.65 -12.31 15.32
N PRO A 105 3.99 -12.33 15.40
CA PRO A 105 4.78 -11.13 15.19
C PRO A 105 4.66 -10.67 13.73
N PRO A 106 4.84 -9.36 13.45
CA PRO A 106 4.91 -8.85 12.09
C PRO A 106 5.97 -9.60 11.25
N ALA A 107 5.76 -9.70 9.93
CA ALA A 107 6.65 -10.41 9.03
C ALA A 107 8.11 -9.89 9.16
N GLY A 108 9.05 -10.80 9.39
CA GLY A 108 10.47 -10.46 9.58
C GLY A 108 10.86 -10.06 11.01
N TYR A 109 9.95 -10.15 11.97
CA TYR A 109 10.19 -9.88 13.39
C TYR A 109 9.90 -11.09 14.27
N ARG A 110 10.48 -11.11 15.47
CA ARG A 110 10.19 -12.05 16.55
C ARG A 110 9.86 -11.26 17.82
N TYR A 111 9.01 -11.83 18.65
CA TYR A 111 8.86 -11.33 20.01
C TYR A 111 10.00 -11.89 20.87
N GLU A 112 10.53 -11.05 21.74
CA GLU A 112 11.51 -11.43 22.76
C GLU A 112 11.03 -10.86 24.09
N ILE A 113 11.04 -11.65 25.15
CA ILE A 113 10.75 -11.17 26.50
C ILE A 113 12.08 -11.10 27.23
N LYS A 114 12.46 -9.91 27.69
CA LYS A 114 13.65 -9.69 28.51
C LYS A 114 13.28 -8.85 29.71
N ASP A 115 13.75 -9.25 30.90
CA ASP A 115 13.49 -8.52 32.14
C ASP A 115 11.99 -8.23 32.34
N ASN A 116 11.14 -9.22 32.02
CA ASN A 116 9.68 -9.12 32.16
C ASN A 116 9.00 -8.05 31.26
N GLN A 117 9.70 -7.60 30.22
CA GLN A 117 9.19 -6.71 29.19
C GLN A 117 9.19 -7.40 27.82
N ALA A 118 8.05 -7.37 27.14
CA ALA A 118 7.92 -7.85 25.78
C ALA A 118 8.44 -6.80 24.79
N ARG A 119 9.31 -7.22 23.87
CA ARG A 119 9.83 -6.37 22.78
C ARG A 119 9.77 -7.09 21.45
N ILE A 120 9.73 -6.33 20.37
CA ILE A 120 9.74 -6.85 19.00
C ILE A 120 11.12 -6.61 18.41
N VAL A 121 11.77 -7.68 17.98
CA VAL A 121 13.14 -7.66 17.47
C VAL A 121 13.16 -8.20 16.05
N PRO A 122 13.85 -7.57 15.09
CA PRO A 122 13.94 -8.11 13.74
C PRO A 122 14.59 -9.50 13.77
N MET A 123 14.03 -10.44 13.01
CA MET A 123 14.49 -11.83 12.93
C MET A 123 15.93 -11.94 12.38
N SER A 124 16.39 -10.91 11.65
CA SER A 124 17.77 -10.74 11.18
C SER A 124 18.74 -10.23 12.26
N ALA A 125 18.27 -9.75 13.41
CA ALA A 125 19.18 -9.45 14.51
C ALA A 125 19.70 -10.78 15.04
N ALA A 126 21.02 -10.95 14.97
CA ALA A 126 21.76 -12.07 15.54
C ALA A 126 21.15 -12.44 16.91
N PRO A 127 21.06 -13.74 17.25
CA PRO A 127 20.64 -14.13 18.59
C PRO A 127 21.49 -13.34 19.59
N PRO A 128 20.90 -12.79 20.67
CA PRO A 128 21.71 -12.19 21.72
C PRO A 128 22.75 -13.25 22.09
N THR A 129 24.02 -12.94 21.85
CA THR A 129 25.11 -13.75 22.34
C THR A 129 24.98 -13.71 23.85
N PHE A 130 24.40 -14.76 24.41
CA PHE A 130 24.45 -15.04 25.83
C PHE A 130 25.94 -15.24 26.14
N GLY A 131 26.61 -14.14 26.47
CA GLY A 131 27.95 -14.17 27.03
C GLY A 131 27.84 -15.00 28.29
N GLY A 132 28.26 -16.25 28.18
CA GLY A 132 28.13 -17.24 29.22
C GLY A 132 28.73 -16.71 30.51
N SER A 133 27.87 -16.45 31.49
CA SER A 133 28.24 -16.53 32.90
C SER A 133 28.34 -18.00 33.28
N SER A 134 29.35 -18.66 32.72
CA SER A 134 29.97 -19.89 33.20
C SER A 134 31.46 -19.58 33.02
N GLN A 135 32.25 -19.35 34.06
CA GLN A 135 32.57 -20.24 35.17
C GLN A 135 33.78 -19.59 35.89
N PRO A 136 34.38 -20.25 36.89
CA PRO A 136 33.98 -20.42 38.30
C PRO A 136 34.41 -19.28 39.24
#